data_AF-A0A970MR54-F1
#
_entry.id   AF-A0A970MR54-F1
#
_cell.length_a   1.000
_cell.length_b   1.000
_cell.length_c   1.000
_cell.angle_alpha   90.00
_cell.angle_beta   90.00
_cell.angle_gamma   90.00
#
_symmetry.space_group_name_H-M   'P 1'
#
loop_
_entity.id
_entity.type
_entity.pdbx_description
1 polymer ?
#
loop_
_entity_poly.entity_id
_entity_poly.type
_entity_poly.pdbx_seq_one_letter_code
_entity_poly.pdbx_strand_id
1 'polypeptide(L)'
;MELSITINISDRDFKLTIKREDEEVVRQAVKLIETRIKEYAKRYAFKDMQDLLSMVVLQYVINSLKLKHKQDYIDNHIQVKLSEIDTILDEHLTAI
;
A
#
# COMPACT_ATOMS: atom_id res chain seq x y z
N MET A 1 -20.50 8.48 10.64
CA MET A 1 -21.36 7.38 11.11
C MET A 1 -20.59 6.08 10.98
N GLU A 2 -20.55 5.30 12.04
CA GLU A 2 -19.90 3.98 12.07
C GLU A 2 -20.86 2.90 11.59
N LEU A 3 -20.31 1.83 11.03
CA LEU A 3 -21.01 0.67 10.51
C LEU A 3 -20.32 -0.60 11.01
N SER A 4 -21.08 -1.54 11.55
CA SER A 4 -20.58 -2.87 11.86
C SER A 4 -20.75 -3.78 10.65
N ILE A 5 -19.64 -4.34 10.18
CA ILE A 5 -19.61 -5.29 9.06
C ILE A 5 -18.99 -6.62 9.50
N THR A 6 -19.34 -7.69 8.79
CA THR A 6 -18.68 -8.99 8.89
C THR A 6 -17.88 -9.23 7.63
N ILE A 7 -16.60 -9.55 7.79
CA ILE A 7 -15.70 -9.94 6.69
C ILE A 7 -15.22 -11.37 6.89
N ASN A 8 -14.90 -12.05 5.80
CA ASN A 8 -14.30 -13.38 5.81
C ASN A 8 -12.89 -13.30 5.23
N ILE A 9 -11.90 -13.78 5.96
CA ILE A 9 -10.52 -13.93 5.49
C ILE A 9 -10.10 -15.37 5.76
N SER A 10 -9.81 -16.12 4.71
CA SER A 10 -9.26 -17.47 4.78
C SER A 10 -10.11 -18.41 5.64
N ASP A 11 -11.41 -18.46 5.35
CA ASP A 11 -12.41 -19.25 6.09
C ASP A 11 -12.59 -18.83 7.57
N ARG A 12 -12.16 -17.62 7.93
CA ARG A 12 -12.36 -17.05 9.27
C ARG A 12 -13.18 -15.76 9.20
N ASP A 13 -14.26 -15.73 9.95
CA ASP A 13 -15.13 -14.56 10.05
C ASP A 13 -14.64 -13.58 11.13
N PHE A 14 -14.57 -12.31 10.76
CA PHE A 14 -14.24 -11.21 11.67
C PHE A 14 -15.35 -10.16 11.65
N LYS A 15 -15.77 -9.72 12.83
CA LYS A 15 -16.68 -8.60 13.00
C LYS A 15 -15.87 -7.33 13.23
N LEU A 16 -16.10 -6.31 12.42
CA LEU A 16 -15.39 -5.04 12.48
C LEU A 16 -16.39 -3.90 12.55
N THR A 17 -16.08 -2.87 13.33
CA THR A 17 -16.79 -1.58 13.31
C THR A 17 -15.89 -0.57 12.61
N ILE A 18 -16.36 -0.02 11.50
CA ILE A 18 -15.58 0.88 10.63
C ILE A 18 -16.41 2.11 10.27
N LYS A 19 -15.77 3.14 9.73
CA LYS A 19 -16.51 4.27 9.16
C LYS A 19 -17.17 3.85 7.84
N ARG A 20 -18.34 4.42 7.54
CA ARG A 20 -19.04 4.15 6.27
C ARG A 20 -18.21 4.45 5.03
N GLU A 21 -17.35 5.47 5.08
CA GLU A 21 -16.47 5.85 3.96
C GLU A 21 -15.39 4.80 3.66
N ASP A 22 -15.01 4.00 4.65
CA ASP A 22 -13.94 3.00 4.54
C ASP A 22 -14.46 1.62 4.10
N GLU A 23 -15.78 1.41 4.04
CA GLU A 23 -16.36 0.07 3.84
C GLU A 23 -15.92 -0.59 2.52
N GLU A 24 -15.98 0.16 1.43
CA GLU A 24 -15.56 -0.30 0.11
C GLU A 24 -14.05 -0.63 0.11
N VAL A 25 -13.24 0.24 0.73
CA VAL A 25 -11.78 0.04 0.83
C VAL A 25 -11.46 -1.22 1.63
N VAL A 26 -12.16 -1.44 2.74
CA VAL A 26 -11.99 -2.65 3.57
C VAL A 26 -12.37 -3.90 2.79
N ARG A 27 -13.48 -3.88 2.04
CA ARG A 27 -13.88 -5.03 1.19
C ARG A 27 -12.86 -5.32 0.09
N GLN A 28 -12.34 -4.28 -0.56
CA GLN A 28 -11.30 -4.43 -1.57
C GLN A 28 -10.02 -5.02 -0.96
N ALA A 29 -9.62 -4.56 0.22
CA ALA A 29 -8.46 -5.11 0.93
C ALA A 29 -8.63 -6.61 1.25
N VAL A 30 -9.80 -7.02 1.74
CA VAL A 30 -10.11 -8.43 2.00
C VAL A 30 -10.01 -9.27 0.73
N LYS A 31 -10.63 -8.83 -0.37
CA LYS A 31 -10.57 -9.52 -1.67
C LYS A 31 -9.14 -9.64 -2.20
N LEU A 32 -8.33 -8.61 -1.97
CA LEU A 32 -6.94 -8.60 -2.39
C LEU A 32 -6.10 -9.59 -1.57
N ILE A 33 -6.30 -9.67 -0.26
CA ILE A 33 -5.66 -10.66 0.61
C ILE A 33 -6.01 -12.09 0.14
N GLU A 34 -7.29 -12.37 -0.07
CA GLU A 34 -7.77 -13.69 -0.57
C GLU A 34 -7.12 -14.09 -1.89
N THR A 35 -6.97 -13.12 -2.80
CA THR A 35 -6.34 -13.36 -4.10
C THR A 35 -4.87 -13.73 -3.93
N ARG A 36 -4.13 -13.03 -3.06
CA ARG A 36 -2.72 -13.31 -2.78
C ARG A 36 -2.54 -14.66 -2.10
N ILE A 37 -3.34 -14.98 -1.09
CA ILE A 37 -3.37 -16.28 -0.43
C ILE A 37 -3.48 -17.40 -1.49
N LYS A 38 -4.47 -17.32 -2.40
CA LYS A 38 -4.66 -18.30 -3.47
C LYS A 38 -3.47 -18.40 -4.43
N GLU A 39 -2.83 -17.29 -4.77
CA GLU A 39 -1.64 -17.29 -5.63
C GLU A 39 -0.45 -17.99 -4.96
N TYR A 40 -0.19 -17.71 -3.67
CA TYR A 40 0.88 -18.36 -2.92
C TYR A 40 0.59 -19.85 -2.72
N ALA A 41 -0.66 -20.23 -2.44
CA ALA A 41 -1.04 -21.62 -2.21
C ALA A 41 -0.88 -22.48 -3.48
N LYS A 42 -1.03 -21.87 -4.67
CA LYS A 42 -0.76 -22.54 -5.95
C LYS A 42 0.73 -22.72 -6.23
N ARG A 43 1.56 -21.74 -5.84
CA ARG A 43 3.01 -21.71 -6.16
C ARG A 43 3.84 -22.53 -5.20
N TYR A 44 3.41 -22.59 -3.96
CA TYR A 44 4.11 -23.26 -2.89
C TYR A 44 3.11 -24.21 -2.26
N ALA A 45 3.44 -25.50 -2.21
CA ALA A 45 2.63 -26.53 -1.58
C ALA A 45 2.63 -26.39 -0.05
N PHE A 46 2.34 -25.20 0.45
CA PHE A 46 2.24 -24.90 1.88
C PHE A 46 1.07 -25.69 2.46
N LYS A 47 1.36 -26.39 3.55
CA LYS A 47 0.36 -27.09 4.36
C LYS A 47 -0.27 -26.20 5.44
N ASP A 48 0.41 -25.12 5.84
CA ASP A 48 -0.03 -24.24 6.93
C ASP A 48 -0.52 -22.88 6.42
N MET A 49 -1.72 -22.50 6.85
CA MET A 49 -2.35 -21.22 6.51
C MET A 49 -1.65 -20.03 7.18
N GLN A 50 -1.07 -20.21 8.36
CA GLN A 50 -0.37 -19.15 9.08
C GLN A 50 0.91 -18.74 8.35
N ASP A 51 1.66 -19.70 7.80
CA ASP A 51 2.85 -19.43 7.00
C ASP A 51 2.50 -18.69 5.71
N LEU A 52 1.40 -19.10 5.07
CA LEU A 52 0.91 -18.48 3.85
C LEU A 52 0.50 -17.02 4.09
N LEU A 53 -0.27 -16.76 5.15
CA LEU A 53 -0.63 -15.42 5.59
C LEU A 53 0.62 -14.59 5.92
N SER A 54 1.61 -15.18 6.60
CA SER A 54 2.86 -14.51 6.94
C SER A 54 3.65 -14.08 5.69
N MET A 55 3.68 -14.92 4.66
CA MET A 55 4.31 -14.58 3.37
C MET A 55 3.57 -13.43 2.66
N VAL A 56 2.24 -13.44 2.67
CA VAL A 56 1.42 -12.35 2.11
C VAL A 56 1.70 -11.04 2.86
N VAL A 57 1.71 -11.08 4.20
CA VAL A 57 2.03 -9.92 5.05
C VAL A 57 3.43 -9.39 4.75
N LEU A 58 4.43 -10.27 4.68
CA LEU A 58 5.81 -9.89 4.35
C LEU A 58 5.88 -9.18 3.00
N GLN A 59 5.18 -9.69 1.98
CA GLN A 59 5.13 -9.05 0.66
C GLN A 59 4.54 -7.64 0.73
N TYR A 60 3.45 -7.44 1.47
CA TYR A 60 2.85 -6.12 1.65
C TYR A 60 3.75 -5.15 2.40
N VAL A 61 4.42 -5.60 3.46
CA VAL A 61 5.37 -4.77 4.21
C VAL A 61 6.53 -4.35 3.31
N ILE A 62 7.11 -5.27 2.53
CA ILE A 62 8.17 -4.94 1.56
C ILE A 62 7.70 -3.89 0.56
N ASN A 63 6.48 -4.04 0.01
CA ASN A 63 5.93 -3.09 -0.95
C ASN A 63 5.66 -1.71 -0.31
N SER A 64 5.16 -1.68 0.92
CA SER A 64 4.93 -0.46 1.69
C SER A 64 6.24 0.28 1.96
N LEU A 65 7.30 -0.44 2.36
CA LEU A 65 8.63 0.14 2.56
C LEU A 65 9.22 0.69 1.26
N LYS A 66 9.06 -0.01 0.13
CA LYS A 66 9.48 0.49 -1.19
C LYS A 66 8.73 1.76 -1.60
N LEU A 67 7.41 1.80 -1.36
CA LEU A 67 6.59 2.99 -1.64
C LEU A 67 7.02 4.17 -0.77
N LYS A 68 7.28 3.94 0.52
CA LYS A 68 7.79 4.96 1.43
C LYS A 68 9.13 5.51 0.96
N HIS A 69 10.09 4.64 0.62
CA HIS A 69 11.37 5.06 0.06
C HIS A 69 11.22 5.88 -1.23
N LYS A 70 10.29 5.49 -2.11
CA LYS A 70 10.02 6.24 -3.34
C LYS A 70 9.42 7.62 -3.02
N GLN A 71 8.52 7.71 -2.06
CA GLN A 71 7.93 8.97 -1.62
C GLN A 71 9.00 9.88 -1.00
N ASP A 72 9.84 9.36 -0.10
CA ASP A 72 10.94 10.11 0.50
C ASP A 72 11.92 10.62 -0.58
N TYR A 73 12.20 9.82 -1.61
CA TYR A 73 13.02 10.25 -2.75
C TYR A 73 12.35 11.41 -3.52
N ILE A 74 11.06 11.28 -3.82
CA ILE A 74 10.27 12.31 -4.52
C ILE A 74 10.27 13.61 -3.73
N ASP A 75 9.95 13.57 -2.44
CA ASP A 75 9.82 14.76 -1.60
C ASP A 75 11.14 15.52 -1.49
N ASN A 76 12.26 14.80 -1.31
CA ASN A 76 13.57 15.43 -1.16
C ASN A 76 14.17 15.91 -2.48
N HIS A 77 14.03 15.15 -3.57
CA HIS A 77 14.71 15.51 -4.84
C HIS A 77 13.90 16.43 -5.74
N ILE A 78 12.56 16.37 -5.72
CA ILE A 78 11.75 17.25 -6.55
C ILE A 78 11.89 18.69 -6.08
N GLN A 79 11.89 18.94 -4.77
CA GLN A 79 12.04 20.30 -4.24
C GLN A 79 13.39 20.91 -4.64
N VAL A 80 14.47 20.11 -4.57
CA VAL A 80 15.80 20.53 -5.02
C VAL A 80 15.81 20.81 -6.52
N LYS A 81 15.24 19.90 -7.34
CA LYS A 81 15.16 20.08 -8.80
C LYS A 81 14.36 21.32 -9.21
N LEU A 82 13.27 21.62 -8.51
CA LEU A 82 12.49 22.83 -8.75
C LEU A 82 13.30 24.09 -8.41
N SER A 83 13.99 24.11 -7.26
CA SER A 83 14.87 25.24 -6.91
C SER A 83 16.05 25.44 -7.86
N GLU A 84 16.59 24.36 -8.43
CA GLU A 84 17.62 24.44 -9.48
C GLU A 84 17.06 25.12 -10.74
N ILE A 85 15.84 24.76 -11.15
CA ILE A 85 15.17 25.37 -12.30
C ILE A 85 14.87 26.85 -12.05
N ASP A 86 14.36 27.20 -10.86
CA ASP A 86 14.07 28.59 -10.49
C ASP A 86 15.34 29.45 -10.52
N THR A 87 16.44 28.93 -9.98
CA THR A 87 17.75 29.62 -10.03
C THR A 87 18.19 29.88 -11.46
N ILE A 88 18.09 28.86 -12.34
CA ILE A 88 18.47 29.00 -13.76
C ILE A 88 17.58 30.03 -14.46
N LEU A 89 16.28 30.07 -14.15
CA LEU A 89 15.36 31.04 -14.72
C LEU A 89 15.73 32.47 -14.28
N ASP A 90 16.00 32.66 -12.99
CA ASP A 90 16.40 33.96 -12.42
C ASP A 90 17.72 34.45 -13.01
N GLU A 91 18.71 33.57 -13.19
CA GLU A 91 19.97 33.88 -13.87
C GLU A 91 19.76 34.37 -15.30
N HIS A 92 18.85 33.74 -16.05
CA HIS A 92 18.55 34.16 -17.43
C HIS A 92 17.67 35.41 -17.52
N LEU A 93 16.84 35.69 -16.51
CA LEU A 93 15.99 36.89 -16.46
C LEU A 93 16.75 38.12 -15.93
N THR A 94 17.78 37.95 -15.11
CA THR A 94 18.66 39.04 -14.65
C THR A 94 19.79 39.38 -15.62
N ALA A 95 20.04 38.53 -16.62
CA ALA A 95 21.01 38.77 -17.68
C ALA A 95 20.50 39.66 -18.84
N ILE A 96 19.29 40.22 -18.72
CA ILE A 96 18.67 41.20 -19.63
C ILE A 96 18.48 42.52 -18.88
#